data_AF-A0A1F3DIL6-F1
#
_entry.id   AF-A0A1F3DIL6-F1
#
_cell.length_a   1.000
_cell.length_b   1.000
_cell.length_c   1.000
_cell.angle_alpha   90.00
_cell.angle_beta   90.00
_cell.angle_gamma   90.00
#
_symmetry.space_group_name_H-M   'P 1'
#
loop_
_entity.id
_entity.type
_entity.pdbx_description
1 polymer ?
#
loop_
_entity_poly.entity_id
_entity_poly.type
_entity_poly.pdbx_seq_one_letter_code
_entity_poly.pdbx_strand_id
1 'polypeptide(L)'
;MLTDTDGIPLCFEVHPGNTFEGKTLQGIVEKMRGKFSIRRFIFIADRGLFSVENLDHIRADRGEFIVGLKMGSMSKLRQEDYFDLSKFKWINEKLAFYETTLNEDRCIITWSRSRFDWKFNLNQPANYGRIRHVWKICQLF
;
A
#
# COMPACT_ATOMS: atom_id res chain seq x y z
N MET A 1 3.75 10.92 10.56
CA MET A 1 5.19 11.23 10.73
C MET A 1 5.78 11.49 9.36
N LEU A 2 6.60 12.52 9.21
CA LEU A 2 7.34 12.85 7.99
C LEU A 2 8.82 12.49 8.21
N THR A 3 9.41 11.80 7.26
CA THR A 3 10.83 11.47 7.24
C THR A 3 11.45 11.91 5.92
N ASP A 4 12.76 12.11 5.89
CA ASP A 4 13.51 12.17 4.63
C ASP A 4 13.76 10.76 4.07
N THR A 5 14.58 10.67 3.02
CA THR A 5 14.91 9.41 2.35
C THR A 5 15.85 8.51 3.14
N ASP A 6 16.57 9.06 4.12
CA ASP A 6 17.45 8.32 5.03
C ASP A 6 16.69 7.83 6.28
N GLY A 7 15.39 8.15 6.36
CA GLY A 7 14.52 7.77 7.46
C GLY A 7 14.65 8.70 8.68
N ILE A 8 15.30 9.84 8.54
CA ILE A 8 15.43 10.82 9.62
C ILE A 8 14.07 11.51 9.80
N PRO A 9 13.46 11.48 11.00
CA PRO A 9 12.19 12.13 11.25
C PRO A 9 12.35 13.65 11.23
N LEU A 10 11.58 14.31 10.37
CA LEU A 10 11.57 15.77 10.23
C LEU A 10 10.45 16.41 11.06
N CYS A 11 9.29 15.75 11.12
CA CYS A 11 8.09 16.28 11.79
C CYS A 11 7.06 15.19 12.08
N PHE A 12 6.17 15.43 13.05
CA PHE A 12 4.95 14.66 13.24
C PHE A 12 3.80 15.59 13.63
N GLU A 13 2.57 15.20 13.25
CA GLU A 13 1.35 15.83 13.72
C GLU A 13 0.48 14.76 14.39
N VAL A 14 -0.23 15.16 15.44
CA VAL A 14 -1.20 14.32 16.16
C VAL A 14 -2.58 14.87 15.85
N HIS A 15 -3.47 14.00 15.37
CA HIS A 15 -4.85 14.37 15.03
C HIS A 15 -5.84 13.69 15.97
N PRO A 16 -7.00 14.30 16.26
CA PRO A 16 -8.07 13.67 17.01
C PRO A 16 -8.57 12.40 16.30
N GLY A 17 -8.87 11.35 17.07
CA GLY A 17 -9.19 9.99 16.58
C GLY A 17 -10.48 9.82 15.77
N ASN A 18 -11.14 10.89 15.36
CA ASN A 18 -12.37 10.87 14.54
C ASN A 18 -12.30 11.85 13.35
N THR A 19 -11.10 12.19 12.89
CA THR A 19 -10.91 13.12 11.77
C THR A 19 -10.99 12.37 10.45
N PHE A 20 -11.93 12.73 9.58
CA PHE A 20 -12.05 12.16 8.23
C PHE A 20 -10.79 12.48 7.40
N GLU A 21 -10.10 11.43 6.93
CA GLU A 21 -8.74 11.52 6.38
C GLU A 21 -8.62 12.28 5.05
N GLY A 22 -9.71 12.41 4.28
CA GLY A 22 -9.65 13.00 2.93
C GLY A 22 -9.23 14.47 2.90
N LYS A 23 -9.81 15.32 3.77
CA LYS A 23 -9.41 16.74 3.86
C LYS A 23 -8.08 16.94 4.58
N THR A 24 -7.69 15.99 5.43
CA THR A 24 -6.48 16.07 6.24
C THR A 24 -5.23 15.95 5.37
N LEU A 25 -5.25 15.11 4.33
CA LEU A 25 -4.08 14.87 3.48
C LEU A 25 -3.64 16.11 2.71
N GLN A 26 -4.57 16.80 2.05
CA GLN A 26 -4.26 18.03 1.31
C GLN A 26 -3.67 19.11 2.24
N GLY A 27 -4.30 19.30 3.42
CA GLY A 27 -3.79 20.25 4.41
C GLY A 27 -2.41 19.88 4.95
N ILE A 28 -2.08 18.59 5.06
CA ILE A 28 -0.73 18.13 5.41
C ILE A 28 0.26 18.51 4.30
N VAL A 29 -0.03 18.23 3.02
CA VAL A 29 0.89 18.56 1.93
C VAL A 29 1.18 20.06 1.88
N GLU A 30 0.14 20.89 1.93
CA GLU A 30 0.28 22.35 1.87
C GLU A 30 1.13 22.87 3.04
N LYS A 31 0.86 22.41 4.26
CA LYS A 31 1.67 22.77 5.44
C LYS A 31 3.12 22.32 5.30
N MET A 32 3.37 21.11 4.83
CA MET A 32 4.73 20.59 4.70
C MET A 32 5.50 21.30 3.59
N ARG A 33 4.88 21.60 2.44
CA ARG A 33 5.47 22.43 1.38
C ARG A 33 5.78 23.87 1.84
N GLY A 34 4.98 24.42 2.75
CA GLY A 34 5.24 25.74 3.34
C GLY A 34 6.37 25.74 4.38
N LYS A 35 6.51 24.67 5.17
CA LYS A 35 7.54 24.54 6.20
C LYS A 35 8.91 24.09 5.66
N PHE A 36 8.90 23.28 4.61
CA PHE A 36 10.09 22.63 4.07
C PHE A 36 10.13 22.79 2.55
N SER A 37 11.32 22.96 1.97
CA SER A 37 11.51 22.97 0.51
C SER A 37 11.47 21.55 -0.08
N ILE A 38 10.31 20.89 0.02
CA ILE A 38 10.10 19.51 -0.43
C ILE A 38 9.86 19.48 -1.93
N ARG A 39 10.73 18.77 -2.67
CA ARG A 39 10.57 18.55 -4.12
C ARG A 39 9.59 17.44 -4.46
N ARG A 40 9.53 16.41 -3.62
CA ARG A 40 8.79 15.17 -3.86
C ARG A 40 8.20 14.68 -2.55
N PHE A 41 6.90 14.34 -2.56
CA PHE A 41 6.19 13.88 -1.38
C PHE A 41 5.51 12.54 -1.69
N ILE A 42 5.84 11.51 -0.91
CA ILE A 42 5.30 10.16 -1.09
C ILE A 42 4.52 9.79 0.17
N PHE A 43 3.24 9.51 0.02
CA PHE A 43 2.41 9.00 1.11
C PHE A 43 2.65 7.51 1.31
N ILE A 44 3.00 7.10 2.52
CA ILE A 44 3.17 5.69 2.88
C ILE A 44 2.19 5.36 3.99
N ALA A 45 1.32 4.37 3.75
CA ALA A 45 0.27 4.06 4.71
C ALA A 45 -0.28 2.65 4.63
N ASP A 46 -0.82 2.22 5.77
CA ASP A 46 -1.55 0.97 5.88
C ASP A 46 -2.92 1.01 5.21
N ARG A 47 -3.41 -0.20 4.90
CA ARG A 47 -4.69 -0.52 4.23
C ARG A 47 -5.94 0.17 4.76
N GLY A 48 -5.89 0.75 5.94
CA GLY A 48 -7.04 1.35 6.62
C GLY A 48 -7.10 2.88 6.57
N LEU A 49 -6.04 3.54 6.09
CA LEU A 49 -5.86 4.99 6.19
C LEU A 49 -6.27 5.76 4.91
N PHE A 50 -6.64 5.06 3.84
CA PHE A 50 -7.00 5.68 2.55
C PHE A 50 -8.19 4.97 1.90
N SER A 51 -9.23 5.74 1.57
CA SER A 51 -10.29 5.31 0.66
C SER A 51 -9.85 5.46 -0.81
N VAL A 52 -10.61 4.86 -1.74
CA VAL A 52 -10.32 4.99 -3.18
C VAL A 52 -10.37 6.45 -3.61
N GLU A 53 -11.35 7.19 -3.09
CA GLU A 53 -11.54 8.61 -3.35
C GLU A 53 -10.33 9.44 -2.88
N ASN A 54 -9.79 9.14 -1.69
CA ASN A 54 -8.59 9.83 -1.18
C ASN A 54 -7.37 9.57 -2.09
N LEU A 55 -7.20 8.35 -2.60
CA LEU A 55 -6.11 8.04 -3.51
C LEU A 55 -6.26 8.77 -4.84
N ASP A 56 -7.49 8.88 -5.37
CA ASP A 56 -7.75 9.58 -6.62
C ASP A 56 -7.51 11.09 -6.48
N HIS A 57 -7.82 11.68 -5.32
CA HIS A 57 -7.45 13.06 -5.01
C HIS A 57 -5.94 13.28 -4.99
N ILE A 58 -5.18 12.35 -4.39
CA ILE A 58 -3.71 12.42 -4.39
C ILE A 58 -3.17 12.35 -5.82
N ARG A 59 -3.72 11.45 -6.67
CA ARG A 59 -3.32 11.38 -8.09
C ARG A 59 -3.59 12.68 -8.83
N ALA A 60 -4.75 13.30 -8.59
CA ALA A 60 -5.14 14.55 -9.24
C ALA A 60 -4.17 15.70 -8.91
N ASP A 61 -3.61 15.75 -7.70
CA ASP A 61 -2.57 16.71 -7.30
C ASP A 61 -1.14 16.27 -7.68
N ARG A 62 -0.98 15.24 -8.52
CA ARG A 62 0.31 14.62 -8.88
C ARG A 62 1.10 14.13 -7.67
N GLY A 63 0.41 13.78 -6.60
CA GLY A 63 0.99 13.16 -5.42
C GLY A 63 1.29 11.68 -5.65
N GLU A 64 2.30 11.18 -4.95
CA GLU A 64 2.76 9.80 -5.06
C GLU A 64 2.41 9.03 -3.78
N PHE A 65 2.17 7.73 -3.91
CA PHE A 65 1.83 6.92 -2.73
C PHE A 65 2.23 5.45 -2.84
N ILE A 66 2.46 4.86 -1.66
CA ILE A 66 2.59 3.42 -1.41
C ILE A 66 1.56 3.06 -0.33
N VAL A 67 0.54 2.32 -0.72
CA VAL A 67 -0.53 1.92 0.19
C VAL A 67 -0.81 0.44 0.10
N GLY A 68 -1.12 -0.18 1.23
CA GLY A 68 -1.59 -1.56 1.20
C GLY A 68 -3.00 -1.65 0.60
N LEU A 69 -3.32 -2.76 -0.08
CA LEU A 69 -4.66 -3.06 -0.59
C LEU A 69 -5.43 -4.11 0.23
N LYS A 70 -6.75 -3.93 0.27
CA LYS A 70 -7.70 -4.90 0.82
C LYS A 70 -8.14 -5.86 -0.29
N MET A 71 -7.61 -7.07 -0.31
CA MET A 71 -8.03 -8.08 -1.29
C MET A 71 -9.52 -8.47 -1.18
N GLY A 72 -10.09 -8.40 0.04
CA GLY A 72 -11.49 -8.78 0.27
C GLY A 72 -12.53 -7.89 -0.41
N SER A 73 -12.16 -6.69 -0.86
CA SER A 73 -13.03 -5.80 -1.64
C SER A 73 -12.86 -5.98 -3.16
N MET A 74 -12.00 -6.89 -3.60
CA MET A 74 -11.73 -7.17 -5.02
C MET A 74 -12.63 -8.29 -5.55
N SER A 75 -12.89 -8.30 -6.86
CA SER A 75 -13.62 -9.39 -7.51
C SER A 75 -12.89 -10.73 -7.34
N LYS A 76 -13.65 -11.83 -7.26
CA LYS A 76 -13.09 -13.20 -7.12
C LYS A 76 -12.08 -13.50 -8.23
N LEU A 77 -12.39 -13.13 -9.47
CA LEU A 77 -11.49 -13.30 -10.62
C LEU A 77 -10.13 -12.62 -10.41
N ARG A 78 -10.10 -11.40 -9.86
CA ARG A 78 -8.83 -10.71 -9.56
C ARG A 78 -8.09 -11.35 -8.38
N GLN A 79 -8.83 -11.86 -7.39
CA GLN A 79 -8.19 -12.58 -6.29
C GLN A 79 -7.51 -13.85 -6.81
N GLU A 80 -8.19 -14.62 -7.65
CA GLU A 80 -7.64 -15.82 -8.29
C GLU A 80 -6.40 -15.50 -9.14
N ASP A 81 -6.43 -14.42 -9.92
CA ASP A 81 -5.26 -13.92 -10.66
C ASP A 81 -4.08 -13.65 -9.74
N TYR A 82 -4.32 -12.95 -8.64
CA TYR A 82 -3.26 -12.59 -7.70
C TYR A 82 -2.71 -13.82 -6.98
N PHE A 83 -3.52 -14.87 -6.77
CA PHE A 83 -3.11 -16.12 -6.13
C PHE A 83 -2.37 -17.11 -7.04
N ASP A 84 -2.23 -16.81 -8.32
CA ASP A 84 -1.50 -17.66 -9.25
C ASP A 84 0.01 -17.55 -9.04
N LEU A 85 0.57 -18.50 -8.29
CA LEU A 85 2.00 -18.58 -7.98
C LEU A 85 2.89 -18.74 -9.22
N SER A 86 2.35 -19.17 -10.37
CA SER A 86 3.14 -19.25 -11.61
C SER A 86 3.59 -17.88 -12.11
N LYS A 87 2.92 -16.80 -11.67
CA LYS A 87 3.24 -15.40 -12.02
C LYS A 87 4.31 -14.79 -11.13
N PHE A 88 4.75 -15.50 -10.09
CA PHE A 88 5.65 -14.97 -9.08
C PHE A 88 7.12 -15.21 -9.46
N LYS A 89 7.93 -14.17 -9.25
CA LYS A 89 9.38 -14.22 -9.28
C LYS A 89 9.89 -14.48 -7.87
N TRP A 90 10.67 -15.55 -7.71
CA TRP A 90 11.24 -15.93 -6.43
C TRP A 90 12.49 -15.08 -6.12
N ILE A 91 12.50 -14.46 -4.95
CA ILE A 91 13.69 -13.76 -4.42
C ILE A 91 14.59 -14.78 -3.72
N ASN A 92 13.97 -15.69 -2.97
CA ASN A 92 14.60 -16.84 -2.32
C ASN A 92 13.54 -17.90 -2.03
N GLU A 93 13.92 -19.04 -1.47
CA GLU A 93 13.02 -20.18 -1.14
C GLU A 93 11.80 -19.81 -0.25
N LYS A 94 11.82 -18.66 0.43
CA LYS A 94 10.79 -18.22 1.39
C LYS A 94 10.00 -17.01 0.93
N LEU A 95 10.39 -16.33 -0.14
CA LEU A 95 9.84 -15.04 -0.55
C LEU A 95 9.76 -14.94 -2.07
N ALA A 96 8.59 -14.57 -2.57
CA ALA A 96 8.36 -14.31 -3.98
C ALA A 96 7.47 -13.08 -4.16
N PHE A 97 7.55 -12.45 -5.34
CA PHE A 97 6.70 -11.32 -5.69
C PHE A 97 6.15 -11.43 -7.10
N TYR A 98 4.97 -10.85 -7.32
CA TYR A 98 4.33 -10.67 -8.61
C TYR A 98 4.05 -9.19 -8.78
N GLU A 99 4.52 -8.62 -9.89
CA GLU A 99 4.29 -7.24 -10.25
C GLU A 99 3.23 -7.15 -11.36
N THR A 100 2.23 -6.31 -11.14
CA THR A 100 1.09 -6.11 -12.05
C THR A 100 0.58 -4.68 -11.95
N THR A 101 -0.56 -4.38 -12.57
CA THR A 101 -1.20 -3.07 -12.46
C THR A 101 -2.64 -3.18 -11.93
N LEU A 102 -3.09 -2.15 -11.22
CA LEU A 102 -4.47 -2.00 -10.79
C LEU A 102 -4.93 -0.56 -10.98
N ASN A 103 -5.86 -0.36 -11.91
CA ASN A 103 -6.36 0.97 -12.29
C ASN A 103 -5.18 1.90 -12.59
N GLU A 104 -4.28 1.47 -13.48
CA GLU A 104 -3.07 2.19 -13.95
C GLU A 104 -1.91 2.27 -12.95
N ASP A 105 -2.18 2.08 -11.66
CA ASP A 105 -1.12 2.07 -10.65
C ASP A 105 -0.38 0.74 -10.63
N ARG A 106 0.93 0.81 -10.39
CA ARG A 106 1.77 -0.36 -10.18
C ARG A 106 1.33 -1.08 -8.92
N CYS A 107 1.33 -2.40 -8.97
CA CYS A 107 0.89 -3.25 -7.88
C CYS A 107 1.94 -4.31 -7.62
N ILE A 108 2.47 -4.36 -6.40
CA ILE A 108 3.42 -5.39 -5.97
C ILE A 108 2.72 -6.33 -5.01
N ILE A 109 2.61 -7.58 -5.41
CA ILE A 109 2.00 -8.65 -4.65
C ILE A 109 3.11 -9.52 -4.11
N THR A 110 3.09 -9.81 -2.81
CA THR A 110 4.12 -10.64 -2.18
C THR A 110 3.56 -11.92 -1.57
N TRP A 111 4.32 -12.98 -1.76
CA TRP A 111 4.12 -14.29 -1.13
C TRP A 111 5.28 -14.56 -0.17
N SER A 112 5.00 -15.08 1.03
CA SER A 112 6.05 -15.53 1.94
C SER A 112 5.68 -16.81 2.69
N ARG A 113 6.67 -17.68 2.90
CA ARG A 113 6.51 -18.99 3.52
C ARG A 113 5.99 -18.91 4.96
N SER A 114 6.60 -18.05 5.79
CA SER A 114 6.19 -17.83 7.18
C SER A 114 4.70 -17.48 7.32
N ARG A 115 4.17 -16.67 6.40
CA ARG A 115 2.75 -16.28 6.39
C ARG A 115 1.82 -17.40 5.93
N PHE A 116 2.28 -18.23 4.99
CA PHE A 116 1.55 -19.41 4.55
C PHE A 116 1.43 -20.42 5.70
N ASP A 117 2.54 -20.74 6.37
CA ASP A 117 2.58 -21.71 7.47
C ASP A 117 1.74 -21.24 8.68
N TRP A 118 1.76 -19.94 9.02
CA TRP A 118 0.91 -19.40 10.09
C TRP A 118 -0.59 -19.61 9.83
N LYS A 119 -1.04 -19.49 8.58
CA LYS A 119 -2.46 -19.72 8.23
C LYS A 119 -2.82 -21.20 8.16
N PHE A 120 -1.88 -22.04 7.71
CA PHE A 120 -2.06 -23.49 7.72
C PHE A 120 -2.34 -23.99 9.14
N ASN A 121 -1.61 -23.47 10.13
CA ASN A 121 -1.79 -23.81 11.54
C ASN A 121 -3.13 -23.33 12.15
N LEU A 122 -3.88 -22.46 11.48
CA LEU A 122 -5.18 -21.96 11.95
C LEU A 122 -6.39 -22.70 11.38
N ASN A 123 -6.20 -23.82 10.67
CA ASN A 123 -7.29 -24.59 10.02
C ASN A 123 -8.25 -23.73 9.16
N GLN A 124 -7.75 -22.65 8.58
CA GLN A 124 -8.55 -21.85 7.65
C GLN A 124 -8.58 -22.51 6.27
N PRO A 125 -9.72 -22.47 5.56
CA PRO A 125 -9.86 -23.11 4.25
C PRO A 125 -8.75 -22.65 3.29
N ALA A 126 -8.15 -23.60 2.55
CA ALA A 126 -6.93 -23.45 1.73
C ALA A 126 -6.98 -22.32 0.66
N ASN A 127 -8.17 -21.79 0.38
CA ASN A 127 -8.37 -20.67 -0.54
C ASN A 127 -8.14 -19.29 0.10
N TYR A 128 -8.12 -19.19 1.43
CA TYR A 128 -7.87 -17.94 2.16
C TYR A 128 -6.38 -17.65 2.39
N GLY A 129 -5.49 -18.58 1.99
CA GLY A 129 -4.15 -18.74 2.57
C GLY A 129 -2.98 -18.06 1.87
N ARG A 130 -3.10 -17.59 0.63
CA ARG A 130 -1.91 -17.57 -0.23
C ARG A 130 -1.15 -16.24 -0.27
N ILE A 131 -1.80 -15.10 -0.20
CA ILE A 131 -1.16 -13.77 -0.32
C ILE A 131 -1.85 -12.78 0.62
N ARG A 132 -1.12 -11.80 1.15
CA ARG A 132 -1.75 -10.72 1.94
C ARG A 132 -1.21 -9.32 1.71
N HIS A 133 0.03 -9.17 1.27
CA HIS A 133 0.60 -7.85 1.08
C HIS A 133 0.60 -7.56 -0.42
N VAL A 134 -0.50 -6.95 -0.81
CA VAL A 134 -0.66 -6.30 -2.10
C VAL A 134 -0.43 -4.83 -1.83
N TRP A 135 0.62 -4.27 -2.42
CA TRP A 135 0.95 -2.86 -2.32
C TRP A 135 0.54 -2.19 -3.62
N LYS A 136 -0.32 -1.19 -3.53
CA LYS A 136 -0.59 -0.27 -4.63
C LYS A 136 0.39 0.87 -4.55
N ILE A 137 1.06 1.10 -5.66
CA ILE A 137 2.12 2.08 -5.81
C ILE A 137 1.70 2.98 -6.96
N CYS A 138 1.33 4.21 -6.64
CA CYS A 138 1.07 5.23 -7.65
C CYS A 138 2.30 6.08 -7.80
N GLN A 139 2.84 6.01 -9.03
CA GLN A 139 4.08 6.58 -9.53
C GLN A 139 5.27 6.49 -8.57
N LEU A 140 6.21 5.63 -8.93
CA LEU A 140 7.58 5.63 -8.44
C LEU A 140 8.45 5.16 -9.61
N PHE A 141 8.88 6.17 -10.39
CA PHE A 141 9.63 6.17 -11.66
C PHE A 141 8.81 5.79 -12.91
#